data_AF-A0A916PCN5-F1
#
_entry.id   AF-A0A916PCN5-F1
#
_cell.length_a   1.000
_cell.length_b   1.000
_cell.length_c   1.000
_cell.angle_alpha   90.00
_cell.angle_beta   90.00
_cell.angle_gamma   90.00
#
_symmetry.space_group_name_H-M   'P 1'
#
loop_
_entity.id
_entity.type
_entity.pdbx_description
1 polymer ?
#
loop_
_entity_poly.entity_id
_entity_poly.type
_entity_poly.pdbx_seq_one_letter_code
_entity_poly.pdbx_strand_id
1 'polypeptide(L)' 'NIIKFAKEFAISYLILLFPFLIVNGTLTGSFTAEPIVWYNENAILGIRVLTIPIEDFLYAFSLIILNIALVDFLIKLKNH' A
#
# COMPACT_ATOMS: atom_id res chain seq x y z
N ASN A 1 18.40 -7.91 -13.19
CA ASN A 1 17.39 -8.42 -14.15
C ASN A 1 16.02 -7.91 -13.69
N ILE A 2 15.34 -7.10 -14.50
CA ILE A 2 14.06 -6.47 -14.16
C ILE A 2 12.94 -7.47 -13.85
N ILE A 3 12.93 -8.62 -14.55
CA ILE A 3 11.92 -9.67 -14.36
C ILE A 3 12.06 -10.28 -12.96
N LYS A 4 13.29 -10.50 -12.50
CA LYS A 4 13.57 -11.01 -11.15
C LYS A 4 13.06 -10.04 -10.09
N PHE A 5 13.39 -8.76 -10.22
CA PHE A 5 12.92 -7.72 -9.29
C PHE A 5 11.39 -7.64 -9.23
N ALA A 6 10.73 -7.58 -10.39
CA ALA A 6 9.26 -7.51 -10.45
C ALA A 6 8.59 -8.70 -9.76
N LYS A 7 9.14 -9.91 -9.94
CA LYS A 7 8.64 -11.13 -9.29
C LYS A 7 8.82 -11.08 -7.76
N GLU A 8 10.00 -10.68 -7.30
CA GLU A 8 10.30 -10.56 -5.86
C GLU A 8 9.41 -9.50 -5.21
N PHE A 9 9.30 -8.32 -5.83
CA PHE A 9 8.43 -7.25 -5.38
C PHE A 9 6.97 -7.70 -5.31
N ALA A 10 6.45 -8.35 -6.36
CA ALA A 10 5.07 -8.82 -6.39
C ALA A 10 4.77 -9.80 -5.24
N ILE A 11 5.67 -10.75 -4.98
CA ILE A 11 5.53 -11.70 -3.86
C ILE A 11 5.57 -10.93 -2.52
N SER A 12 6.52 -10.02 -2.32
CA SER A 12 6.60 -9.22 -1.11
C SER A 12 5.36 -8.36 -0.89
N TYR A 13 4.84 -7.72 -1.94
CA TYR A 13 3.65 -6.90 -1.89
C TYR A 13 2.42 -7.74 -1.53
N LEU A 14 2.23 -8.92 -2.13
CA LEU A 14 1.16 -9.85 -1.78
C LEU A 14 1.22 -10.28 -0.31
N ILE A 15 2.42 -10.52 0.24
CA ILE A 15 2.59 -10.82 1.67
C ILE A 15 2.20 -9.61 2.52
N LEU A 16 2.61 -8.39 2.12
CA LEU A 16 2.27 -7.15 2.82
C LEU A 16 0.78 -6.79 2.76
N LEU A 17 0.03 -7.32 1.79
CA LEU A 17 -1.43 -7.14 1.74
C LEU A 17 -2.13 -7.73 2.97
N PHE A 18 -1.58 -8.78 3.59
CA PHE A 18 -2.19 -9.38 4.78
C PHE A 18 -2.20 -8.43 5.99
N PRO A 19 -1.06 -7.89 6.48
CA PRO A 19 -1.08 -6.89 7.55
C PRO A 19 -1.76 -5.59 7.11
N PHE A 20 -1.66 -5.19 5.84
CA PHE A 20 -2.39 -4.03 5.30
C PHE A 20 -3.90 -4.18 5.48
N LEU A 21 -4.47 -5.32 5.10
CA LEU A 21 -5.92 -5.59 5.22
C LEU A 21 -6.37 -5.58 6.68
N ILE A 22 -5.57 -6.13 7.59
CA ILE A 22 -5.90 -6.15 9.03
C ILE A 22 -5.90 -4.73 9.59
N VAL A 23 -4.81 -3.99 9.39
CA VAL A 23 -4.65 -2.65 9.98
C VAL A 23 -5.63 -1.68 9.34
N ASN A 24 -5.62 -1.53 8.01
CA ASN A 24 -6.50 -0.58 7.35
C ASN A 24 -7.96 -1.00 7.49
N GLY A 25 -8.28 -2.29 7.39
CA GLY A 25 -9.63 -2.76 7.62
C GLY A 25 -10.14 -2.40 9.01
N THR A 26 -9.30 -2.53 10.04
CA THR A 26 -9.64 -2.08 11.40
C THR A 26 -9.83 -0.57 11.48
N LEU A 27 -8.89 0.20 10.93
CA LEU A 27 -8.92 1.66 10.95
C LEU A 27 -10.13 2.24 10.19
N THR A 28 -10.57 1.58 9.12
CA THR A 28 -11.68 2.04 8.28
C THR A 28 -13.04 1.47 8.71
N GLY A 29 -13.11 0.79 9.86
CA GLY A 29 -14.39 0.40 10.47
C GLY A 29 -14.87 -1.03 10.15
N SER A 30 -13.99 -1.94 9.73
CA SER A 30 -14.39 -3.36 9.52
C SER A 30 -14.62 -4.12 10.82
N PHE A 31 -14.02 -3.66 11.93
CA PHE A 31 -14.08 -4.33 13.24
C PHE A 31 -14.44 -3.40 14.41
N THR A 32 -14.67 -2.12 14.14
CA THR A 32 -15.02 -1.10 15.13
C THR A 32 -16.41 -0.54 14.85
N ALA A 33 -17.12 -0.08 15.88
CA ALA A 33 -18.47 0.48 15.73
C ALA A 33 -18.48 1.74 14.85
N GLU A 34 -17.42 2.53 14.94
CA GLU A 34 -17.19 3.70 14.10
C GLU A 34 -15.76 3.62 13.54
N PRO A 35 -15.53 4.08 12.29
CA PRO A 35 -14.20 4.10 11.72
C PRO A 35 -13.31 5.12 12.44
N ILE A 36 -12.03 4.79 12.56
CA ILE A 36 -11.00 5.70 13.06
C ILE A 36 -10.58 6.66 11.93
N VAL A 37 -10.46 6.11 10.71
CA VAL A 37 -10.11 6.84 9.50
C VAL A 37 -11.34 6.99 8.62
N TRP A 38 -11.72 8.25 8.38
CA TRP A 38 -12.91 8.63 7.62
C TRP A 38 -12.55 9.00 6.19
N TYR A 39 -13.28 8.44 5.23
CA TYR A 39 -13.17 8.82 3.81
C TYR A 39 -14.38 9.68 3.42
N ASN A 40 -14.12 10.72 2.62
CA ASN A 40 -15.17 11.45 1.94
C ASN A 40 -15.58 10.66 0.68
N GLU A 41 -16.84 10.26 0.58
CA GLU A 41 -17.36 9.51 -0.57
C GLU A 41 -17.19 10.25 -1.90
N ASN A 42 -17.10 11.59 -1.88
CA ASN A 42 -16.84 12.40 -3.08
C ASN A 42 -15.36 12.42 -3.50
N ALA A 43 -14.47 11.82 -2.70
CA ALA A 43 -13.02 11.85 -2.91
C ALA A 43 -12.40 10.45 -3.14
N ILE A 44 -13.21 9.39 -3.13
CA ILE A 44 -12.81 8.02 -3.49
C ILE A 44 -13.54 7.59 -4.76
N LEU A 45 -13.08 6.54 -5.45
CA LEU A 45 -13.80 6.03 -6.65
C LEU A 45 -15.07 5.24 -6.28
N GLY A 46 -15.37 5.12 -4.99
CA GLY A 46 -16.57 4.42 -4.47
C GLY A 46 -16.45 2.90 -4.41
N ILE A 47 -15.34 2.33 -4.87
CA ILE A 47 -15.08 0.88 -4.80
C ILE A 47 -14.29 0.58 -3.54
N ARG A 48 -14.76 -0.40 -2.75
CA ARG A 48 -14.13 -0.79 -1.48
C ARG A 48 -13.89 -2.29 -1.42
N VAL A 49 -12.80 -2.67 -0.76
CA VAL A 49 -12.53 -4.02 -0.27
C VAL A 49 -12.73 -3.99 1.24
N LEU A 50 -13.73 -4.71 1.74
CA LEU A 50 -14.26 -4.50 3.10
C LEU A 50 -14.69 -3.03 3.24
N THR A 51 -14.07 -2.27 4.15
CA THR A 51 -14.28 -0.82 4.31
C THR A 51 -13.15 0.02 3.69
N ILE A 52 -12.12 -0.60 3.13
CA ILE A 52 -10.92 0.07 2.59
C ILE A 52 -11.17 0.47 1.13
N PRO A 53 -10.99 1.75 0.73
CA PRO A 53 -11.04 2.15 -0.67
C PRO A 53 -10.01 1.41 -1.54
N ILE A 54 -10.38 1.06 -2.78
CA ILE A 54 -9.52 0.26 -3.67
C ILE A 54 -8.22 0.99 -4.04
N GLU A 55 -8.22 2.32 -4.06
CA GLU A 55 -7.09 3.17 -4.40
C GLU A 55 -6.00 3.10 -3.34
N ASP A 56 -6.34 2.77 -2.09
CA ASP A 56 -5.36 2.61 -1.01
C ASP A 56 -4.39 1.45 -1.29
N PHE A 57 -4.83 0.43 -2.05
CA PHE A 57 -3.95 -0.65 -2.49
C PHE A 57 -2.91 -0.10 -3.47
N LEU A 58 -3.33 0.72 -4.44
CA LEU A 58 -2.42 1.40 -5.37
C LEU A 58 -1.49 2.39 -4.66
N TYR A 59 -2.01 3.11 -3.66
CA TYR A 59 -1.21 3.98 -2.82
C TYR A 59 -0.12 3.19 -2.08
N ALA A 60 -0.46 2.08 -1.43
CA ALA A 60 0.50 1.22 -0.75
C ALA A 60 1.54 0.63 -1.71
N PHE A 61 1.12 0.18 -2.89
CA PHE A 61 2.02 -0.31 -3.94
C PHE A 61 3.05 0.77 -4.32
N SER A 62 2.55 1.96 -4.63
CA SER A 62 3.35 3.11 -5.07
C SER A 62 4.31 3.57 -3.97
N LEU A 63 3.83 3.64 -2.74
CA LEU A 63 4.64 4.02 -1.59
C LEU A 63 5.84 3.08 -1.41
N ILE A 64 5.63 1.77 -1.48
CA ILE A 64 6.69 0.78 -1.29
C ILE A 64 7.70 0.84 -2.44
N ILE A 65 7.23 0.81 -3.69
CA ILE A 65 8.15 0.79 -4.85
C ILE A 65 8.95 2.09 -4.97
N LEU A 66 8.34 3.24 -4.68
CA LEU A 66 9.01 4.54 -4.70
C LEU A 66 10.04 4.66 -3.57
N ASN A 67 9.76 4.15 -2.37
CA ASN A 67 10.75 4.14 -1.29
C ASN A 67 11.94 3.24 -1.62
N ILE A 68 11.72 2.06 -2.22
CA ILE A 68 12.81 1.20 -2.69
C ILE A 68 13.66 1.94 -3.73
N ALA A 69 13.02 2.58 -4.71
CA ALA A 69 13.71 3.33 -5.75
C ALA A 69 14.50 4.51 -5.17
N LEU A 70 13.92 5.24 -4.22
CA LEU A 70 14.57 6.35 -3.53
C LEU A 70 15.80 5.88 -2.74
N VAL A 71 15.67 4.82 -1.95
CA VAL A 71 16.79 4.28 -1.17
C VAL A 71 17.92 3.80 -2.09
N ASP A 72 17.61 3.08 -3.17
CA ASP A 72 18.60 2.65 -4.16
C ASP A 72 19.32 3.84 -4.81
N PHE A 73 18.56 4.89 -5.15
CA PHE A 73 19.11 6.14 -5.68
C PHE A 73 20.07 6.82 -4.70
N LEU A 74 19.67 6.97 -3.43
CA LEU A 74 20.49 7.61 -2.40
C LEU A 74 21.78 6.82 -2.11
N ILE A 75 21.71 5.49 -2.12
CA ILE A 75 22.90 4.62 -1.97
C ILE A 75 23.88 4.84 -3.12
N LYS A 76 23.39 4.91 -4.36
CA LYS A 76 24.24 5.17 -5.54
C LYS A 76 24.89 6.54 -5.49
N LEU A 77 24.17 7.58 -5.04
CA LEU A 77 24.74 8.92 -4.84
C LEU A 77 25.85 8.93 -3.79
N LYS A 78 25.71 8.18 -2.70
CA LYS A 78 26.73 8.14 -1.63
C LYS A 78 28.01 7.40 -2.04
N ASN A 79 27.89 6.43 -2.93
CA ASN A 79 29.02 5.59 -3.37
C ASN A 79 29.75 6.16 -4.60
N HIS A 80 29.34 7.34 -5.08
CA HIS A 80 30.00 8.15 -6.08
C HIS A 80 30.56 9.42 -5.45
#